data_AF-A0A7K2QI35-F1
#
_entry.id   AF-A0A7K2QI35-F1
#
_cell.length_a   1.000
_cell.length_b   1.000
_cell.length_c   1.000
_cell.angle_alpha   90.00
_cell.angle_beta   90.00
_cell.angle_gamma   90.00
#
_symmetry.space_group_name_H-M   'P 1'
#
loop_
_entity.id
_entity.type
_entity.pdbx_description
1 polymer ?
#
loop_
_entity_poly.entity_id
_entity_poly.type
_entity_poly.pdbx_seq_one_letter_code
_entity_poly.pdbx_strand_id
1 'polypeptide(L)'
;RGVVGILAGSVQYPGAAVLAVAGALRGGAGAVRYVGPAADAVLARYPETLIGRGRVQAWVVGPGLGEGRAAEVAEALADPVPVLVDADGLRGLDPQVL
;
A
#
# COMPACT_ATOMS: atom_id res chain seq x y z
N ARG A 1 -2.21 16.55 9.47
CA ARG A 1 -2.63 15.51 8.50
C ARG A 1 -1.36 14.78 8.05
N GLY A 2 -1.34 13.44 8.09
CA GLY A 2 -0.15 12.63 7.78
C GLY A 2 -0.19 12.04 6.37
N VAL A 3 0.90 11.39 5.97
CA VAL A 3 1.06 10.66 4.71
C VAL A 3 0.75 9.18 4.94
N VAL A 4 -0.12 8.60 4.12
CA VAL A 4 -0.37 7.15 4.13
C VAL A 4 0.41 6.51 2.98
N GLY A 5 1.23 5.51 3.30
CA GLY A 5 1.90 4.66 2.33
C GLY A 5 0.99 3.51 1.89
N ILE A 6 0.93 3.24 0.59
CA ILE A 6 0.15 2.15 0.00
C ILE A 6 1.10 1.22 -0.73
N LEU A 7 1.26 0.00 -0.19
CA LEU A 7 1.98 -1.11 -0.80
C LEU A 7 0.94 -2.11 -1.32
N ALA A 8 0.51 -1.92 -2.56
CA ALA A 8 -0.61 -2.66 -3.14
C ALA A 8 -0.46 -2.86 -4.65
N GLY A 9 -1.26 -3.76 -5.18
CA GLY A 9 -1.35 -4.08 -6.60
C GLY A 9 -0.19 -4.91 -7.12
N SER A 10 -0.46 -5.47 -8.29
CA SER A 10 0.43 -6.32 -9.09
C SER A 10 0.09 -6.13 -10.57
N VAL A 11 0.85 -6.76 -11.46
CA VAL A 11 0.53 -6.80 -12.90
C VAL A 11 -0.86 -7.41 -13.14
N GLN A 12 -1.23 -8.45 -12.38
CA GLN A 12 -2.52 -9.13 -12.52
C GLN A 12 -3.66 -8.36 -11.85
N TYR A 13 -3.38 -7.62 -10.77
CA TYR A 13 -4.39 -6.92 -9.97
C TYR A 13 -4.09 -5.41 -9.83
N PRO A 14 -3.97 -4.64 -10.93
CA PRO A 14 -3.68 -3.21 -10.85
C PRO A 14 -4.83 -2.41 -10.22
N GLY A 15 -6.08 -2.88 -10.37
CA GLY A 15 -7.25 -2.24 -9.78
C GLY A 15 -7.22 -2.18 -8.25
N ALA A 16 -6.55 -3.12 -7.59
CA ALA A 16 -6.41 -3.12 -6.14
C ALA A 16 -5.61 -1.91 -5.63
N ALA A 17 -4.55 -1.53 -6.35
CA ALA A 17 -3.78 -0.31 -6.05
C ALA A 17 -4.64 0.95 -6.21
N VAL A 18 -5.39 1.04 -7.32
CA VAL A 18 -6.26 2.19 -7.61
C VAL A 18 -7.33 2.34 -6.52
N LEU A 19 -7.97 1.25 -6.10
CA LEU A 19 -8.99 1.27 -5.05
C LEU A 19 -8.41 1.60 -3.68
N ALA A 20 -7.26 1.05 -3.31
CA ALA A 20 -6.60 1.34 -2.04
C ALA A 20 -6.19 2.82 -1.94
N VAL A 21 -5.60 3.37 -3.01
CA VAL A 21 -5.27 4.80 -3.10
C VAL A 21 -6.53 5.67 -3.00
N ALA A 22 -7.60 5.31 -3.72
CA ALA A 22 -8.87 6.02 -3.65
C ALA A 22 -9.45 6.07 -2.23
N GLY A 23 -9.37 4.94 -1.51
CA GLY A 23 -9.81 4.84 -0.12
C GLY A 23 -8.99 5.75 0.80
N ALA A 24 -7.66 5.72 0.69
CA ALA A 24 -6.78 6.55 1.51
C ALA A 24 -6.96 8.06 1.24
N LEU A 25 -7.13 8.46 -0.02
CA LEU A 25 -7.39 9.86 -0.39
C LEU A 25 -8.72 10.37 0.21
N ARG A 26 -9.76 9.52 0.23
CA ARG A 26 -11.06 9.86 0.83
C ARG A 26 -11.09 9.71 2.36
N GLY A 27 -10.13 8.98 2.93
CA GLY A 27 -10.01 8.71 4.37
C GLY A 27 -9.38 9.84 5.19
N GLY A 28 -9.08 11.00 4.59
CA GLY A 28 -8.57 12.16 5.31
C GLY A 28 -7.04 12.22 5.45
N ALA A 29 -6.30 11.37 4.73
CA ALA A 29 -4.86 11.49 4.60
C ALA A 29 -4.48 12.87 4.03
N GLY A 30 -3.38 13.45 4.53
CA GLY A 30 -2.85 14.70 3.98
C GLY A 30 -2.18 14.51 2.62
N ALA A 31 -1.61 13.32 2.40
CA ALA A 31 -1.12 12.85 1.12
C ALA A 31 -1.12 11.32 1.09
N VAL A 32 -1.12 10.75 -0.11
CA VAL A 32 -1.00 9.29 -0.32
C VAL A 32 0.26 9.03 -1.13
N ARG A 33 1.04 8.06 -0.68
CA ARG A 33 2.27 7.61 -1.33
C ARG A 33 2.10 6.16 -1.78
N TYR A 34 2.12 5.92 -3.08
CA TYR A 34 1.96 4.60 -3.66
C TYR A 34 3.31 3.96 -4.03
N VAL A 35 3.48 2.71 -3.64
CA VAL A 35 4.62 1.85 -3.96
C VAL A 35 4.10 0.55 -4.57
N GLY A 36 4.34 0.37 -5.87
CA GLY A 36 3.96 -0.86 -6.57
C GLY A 36 3.94 -0.69 -8.08
N PRO A 37 3.66 -1.77 -8.81
CA PRO A 37 3.79 -1.80 -10.27
C PRO A 37 2.66 -1.09 -11.02
N ALA A 38 1.57 -0.69 -10.35
CA ALA A 38 0.41 -0.09 -10.99
C ALA A 38 0.45 1.46 -11.01
N ALA A 39 1.65 2.05 -11.01
CA ALA A 39 1.84 3.51 -10.87
C ALA A 39 1.11 4.30 -11.97
N ASP A 40 1.18 3.84 -13.23
CA ASP A 40 0.51 4.50 -14.35
C ASP A 40 -1.01 4.48 -14.20
N ALA A 41 -1.59 3.36 -13.77
CA ALA A 41 -3.02 3.23 -13.52
C ALA A 41 -3.49 4.11 -12.35
N VAL A 42 -2.66 4.21 -11.30
CA VAL A 42 -2.91 5.11 -10.16
C VAL A 42 -2.87 6.57 -10.61
N LEU A 43 -1.82 7.00 -11.31
CA LEU A 43 -1.66 8.38 -11.77
C LEU A 43 -2.73 8.80 -12.78
N ALA A 44 -3.16 7.89 -13.66
CA ALA A 44 -4.24 8.15 -14.60
C ALA A 44 -5.56 8.50 -13.90
N ARG A 45 -5.80 7.99 -12.69
CA ARG A 45 -7.04 8.21 -11.93
C ARG A 45 -6.91 9.26 -10.81
N TYR A 46 -5.74 9.32 -10.18
CA TYR A 46 -5.41 10.10 -8.98
C TYR A 46 -4.01 10.74 -9.13
N PRO A 47 -3.86 11.75 -10.01
CA PRO A 47 -2.58 12.38 -10.31
C PRO A 47 -1.91 13.08 -9.11
N GLU A 48 -2.65 13.35 -8.03
CA GLU A 48 -2.15 13.88 -6.76
C GLU A 48 -1.35 12.86 -5.92
N THR A 49 -1.33 11.59 -6.33
CA THR A 49 -0.64 10.51 -5.60
C THR A 49 0.87 10.60 -5.79
N LEU A 50 1.61 10.54 -4.68
CA LEU A 50 3.07 10.49 -4.73
C LEU A 50 3.52 9.07 -5.11
N ILE A 51 4.40 8.94 -6.12
CA ILE A 51 4.92 7.64 -6.53
C ILE A 51 6.29 7.37 -5.90
N GLY A 52 6.51 6.11 -5.50
CA GLY A 52 7.79 5.63 -4.99
C GLY A 52 7.92 5.76 -3.47
N ARG A 53 9.04 5.25 -2.95
CA ARG A 53 9.30 5.16 -1.50
C ARG A 53 9.55 6.52 -0.86
N GLY A 54 9.34 6.60 0.45
CA GLY A 54 9.53 7.81 1.24
C GLY A 54 8.88 7.68 2.62
N ARG A 55 9.06 8.69 3.48
CA ARG A 55 8.51 8.70 4.83
C ARG A 55 6.98 8.72 4.80
N VAL A 56 6.36 7.91 5.66
CA VAL A 56 4.91 7.87 5.89
C VAL A 56 4.60 7.89 7.39
N GLN A 57 3.33 8.04 7.75
CA GLN A 57 2.83 7.97 9.13
C GLN A 57 1.97 6.73 9.39
N ALA A 58 1.58 6.02 8.33
CA ALA A 58 0.96 4.71 8.39
C ALA A 58 1.13 4.01 7.04
N TRP A 59 1.08 2.69 7.06
CA TRP A 59 1.08 1.85 5.86
C TRP A 59 -0.26 1.12 5.69
N VAL A 60 -0.67 0.93 4.43
CA VAL A 60 -1.62 -0.11 4.02
C VAL A 60 -0.87 -1.06 3.10
N VAL A 61 -0.87 -2.33 3.43
CA VAL A 61 -0.08 -3.36 2.76
C VAL A 61 -0.97 -4.53 2.37
N GLY A 62 -0.84 -5.00 1.14
CA GLY A 62 -1.40 -6.30 0.77
C GLY A 62 -2.43 -6.36 -0.36
N PRO A 63 -3.34 -5.38 -0.55
CA PRO A 63 -4.38 -5.50 -1.57
C PRO A 63 -3.83 -5.80 -2.97
N GLY A 64 -4.05 -7.02 -3.45
CA GLY A 64 -3.62 -7.48 -4.78
C GLY A 64 -2.10 -7.51 -5.01
N LEU A 65 -1.27 -7.66 -3.97
CA LEU A 65 0.19 -7.72 -4.10
C LEU A 65 0.69 -8.87 -4.99
N GLY A 66 -0.07 -9.97 -5.09
CA GLY A 66 0.39 -11.19 -5.75
C GLY A 66 1.60 -11.82 -5.07
N GLU A 67 2.41 -12.54 -5.84
CA GLU A 67 3.58 -13.26 -5.34
C GLU A 67 4.87 -12.42 -5.41
N GLY A 68 5.89 -12.82 -4.63
CA GLY A 68 7.25 -12.27 -4.74
C GLY A 68 7.48 -10.90 -4.10
N ARG A 69 6.51 -10.39 -3.33
CA ARG A 69 6.59 -9.08 -2.66
C ARG A 69 6.93 -9.15 -1.17
N ALA A 70 7.28 -10.34 -0.65
CA ALA A 70 7.48 -10.59 0.78
C ALA A 70 8.51 -9.65 1.43
N ALA A 71 9.61 -9.34 0.73
CA ALA A 71 10.63 -8.42 1.24
C ALA A 71 10.07 -7.00 1.46
N GLU A 72 9.23 -6.50 0.55
CA GLU A 72 8.64 -5.17 0.68
C GLU A 72 7.58 -5.12 1.80
N VAL A 73 6.84 -6.21 1.99
CA VAL A 73 5.92 -6.37 3.12
C VAL A 73 6.71 -6.34 4.44
N ALA A 74 7.79 -7.10 4.53
CA ALA A 74 8.65 -7.14 5.72
C ALA A 74 9.27 -5.77 6.04
N GLU A 75 9.71 -5.02 5.02
CA GLU A 75 10.21 -3.66 5.19
C GLU A 75 9.13 -2.70 5.71
N ALA A 76 7.90 -2.78 5.19
CA ALA A 76 6.79 -1.95 5.67
C ALA A 76 6.41 -2.30 7.12
N LEU A 77 6.46 -3.58 7.50
CA LEU A 77 6.22 -4.07 8.87
C LEU A 77 7.33 -3.67 9.86
N ALA A 78 8.55 -3.46 9.38
CA ALA A 78 9.67 -3.02 10.20
C ALA A 78 9.71 -1.50 10.43
N ASP A 79 8.93 -0.72 9.67
CA ASP A 79 8.80 0.72 9.88
C ASP A 79 8.06 0.99 11.21
N PRO A 80 8.58 1.82 12.13
CA PRO A 80 7.96 2.09 13.44
C PRO A 80 6.73 3.01 13.35
N VAL A 81 5.79 2.69 12.47
CA VAL A 81 4.50 3.35 12.27
C VAL A 81 3.38 2.31 12.18
N PRO A 82 2.11 2.67 12.41
CA PRO A 82 1.01 1.72 12.26
C PRO A 82 0.93 1.13 10.84
N VAL A 83 0.70 -0.18 10.76
CA VAL A 83 0.53 -0.90 9.49
C VAL A 83 -0.82 -1.61 9.49
N LEU A 84 -1.64 -1.31 8.49
CA LEU A 84 -2.83 -2.09 8.15
C LEU A 84 -2.42 -3.15 7.12
N VAL A 85 -2.52 -4.42 7.50
CA VAL A 85 -2.27 -5.54 6.60
C VAL A 85 -3.60 -6.15 6.16
N ASP A 86 -3.75 -6.39 4.86
CA ASP A 86 -4.95 -6.98 4.26
C ASP A 86 -4.59 -7.98 3.13
N ALA A 87 -5.54 -8.82 2.73
CA ALA A 87 -5.45 -9.70 1.56
C ALA A 87 -4.13 -10.47 1.45
N ASP A 88 -3.40 -10.30 0.34
CA ASP A 88 -2.13 -11.01 0.09
C ASP A 88 -1.03 -10.65 1.09
N GLY A 89 -1.15 -9.52 1.79
CA GLY A 89 -0.22 -9.10 2.84
C GLY A 89 -0.29 -9.98 4.09
N LEU A 90 -1.40 -10.70 4.30
CA LEU A 90 -1.57 -11.63 5.43
C LEU A 90 -0.78 -12.93 5.24
N ARG A 91 -0.29 -13.22 4.03
CA ARG A 91 0.45 -14.44 3.73
C ARG A 91 1.75 -14.47 4.51
N GLY A 92 1.94 -15.51 5.32
CA GLY A 92 3.14 -15.69 6.13
C GLY A 92 3.13 -14.94 7.47
N LEU A 93 2.04 -14.22 7.79
CA LEU A 93 1.81 -13.73 9.16
C LEU A 93 1.28 -14.86 10.04
N ASP A 94 1.74 -14.88 11.29
CA ASP A 94 1.22 -15.81 12.30
C ASP A 94 -0.16 -15.31 12.78
N PRO A 95 -1.24 -16.09 12.61
CA PRO A 95 -2.58 -15.68 13.04
C PRO A 95 -2.71 -15.47 14.56
N GLN A 96 -1.78 -16.00 15.37
CA GLN A 96 -1.81 -15.86 16.82
C GLN A 96 -1.26 -14.51 17.31
N VAL A 97 -0.62 -13.73 16.42
CA VAL A 97 -0.04 -12.41 16.75
C VAL A 97 -0.75 -11.24 16.04
N LEU A 98 -1.84 -11.53 15.32
CA LEU A 98 -2.77 -10.54 14.75
C LEU A 98 -3.87 -10.18 15.75
#